data_AF-A0A660Z2Y2-F1
#
_entry.id   AF-A0A660Z2Y2-F1
#
_cell.length_a   1.000
_cell.length_b   1.000
_cell.length_c   1.000
_cell.angle_alpha   90.00
_cell.angle_beta   90.00
_cell.angle_gamma   90.00
#
_symmetry.space_group_name_H-M   'P 1'
#
loop_
_entity.id
_entity.type
_entity.pdbx_description
1 polymer ?
#
loop_
_entity_poly.entity_id
_entity_poly.type
_entity_poly.pdbx_seq_one_letter_code
_entity_poly.pdbx_strand_id
1 'polypeptide(L)'
;MKSFFLITAFSFAIIFFNCSDETGELLETTYQRNFNKEIISKYLQSENPEEVKAALLSISHSEDTSFISMLKQVDFKEHAELICFAIGQMGKSTVSTKFLWFKIYSADFYQNSKFIFEAIGKIGTETDLEKIEEMYSNFDGPVFPYEGISLAIRQFAFREIRSDVSKQILIDEATNPLTSIERKSDALFTLARTGSSPEINETLIEILKSKIVDKQNIELKQYALMNLRTQKYFPEDEDFVKTLLNEPNILLQIEIAKALCYRKVKTEEELNVFLSLIDYNNPNISNSAANSLRNIQIEKEELNTYLESYLLGKINSDLPPHTLGELLVSTAILFP
;
A
#
# COMPACT_ATOMS: atom_id res chain seq x y z
N MET A 1 6.11 5.10 -7.38
CA MET A 1 6.95 5.78 -6.36
C MET A 1 7.12 7.28 -6.59
N LYS A 2 7.18 7.79 -7.84
CA LYS A 2 7.29 9.25 -8.08
C LYS A 2 6.02 10.05 -7.73
N SER A 3 4.84 9.45 -7.82
CA SER A 3 3.57 10.15 -7.54
C SER A 3 3.27 10.36 -6.05
N PHE A 4 3.87 9.58 -5.15
CA PHE A 4 3.70 9.77 -3.69
C PHE A 4 4.55 10.93 -3.17
N PHE A 5 5.75 11.12 -3.76
CA PHE A 5 6.61 12.29 -3.50
C PHE A 5 5.98 13.61 -3.99
N LEU A 6 5.15 13.56 -5.04
CA LEU A 6 4.52 14.76 -5.58
C LEU A 6 3.36 15.24 -4.70
N ILE A 7 2.63 14.32 -4.06
CA ILE A 7 1.50 14.66 -3.18
C ILE A 7 2.02 15.20 -1.84
N THR A 8 3.09 14.65 -1.28
CA THR A 8 3.75 15.21 -0.08
C THR A 8 4.42 16.57 -0.35
N ALA A 9 4.95 16.80 -1.55
CA ALA A 9 5.48 18.10 -1.93
C ALA A 9 4.38 19.17 -2.14
N PHE A 10 3.20 18.78 -2.61
CA PHE A 10 2.10 19.71 -2.88
C PHE A 10 1.32 20.12 -1.61
N SER A 11 1.16 19.20 -0.66
CA SER A 11 0.63 19.56 0.67
C SER A 11 1.61 20.45 1.46
N PHE A 12 2.91 20.28 1.25
CA PHE A 12 3.95 21.20 1.75
C PHE A 12 3.76 22.62 1.22
N ALA A 13 3.60 22.78 -0.10
CA ALA A 13 3.42 24.09 -0.71
C ALA A 13 2.22 24.84 -0.09
N ILE A 14 1.11 24.16 0.19
CA ILE A 14 -0.10 24.80 0.73
C ILE A 14 0.08 25.21 2.21
N ILE A 15 0.76 24.41 3.03
CA ILE A 15 1.03 24.75 4.44
C ILE A 15 2.01 25.92 4.54
N PHE A 16 3.06 25.92 3.72
CA PHE A 16 4.04 27.01 3.70
C PHE A 16 3.54 28.29 3.02
N PHE A 17 2.56 28.21 2.11
CA PHE A 17 1.96 29.40 1.48
C PHE A 17 0.93 30.10 2.38
N ASN A 18 0.37 29.39 3.37
CA ASN A 18 -0.51 29.96 4.39
C ASN A 18 0.25 30.46 5.64
N CYS A 19 1.57 30.30 5.68
CA CYS A 19 2.37 30.85 6.76
C CYS A 19 2.67 32.32 6.48
N SER A 20 2.43 33.19 7.48
CA SER A 20 2.72 34.62 7.41
C SER A 20 4.22 34.88 7.19
N ASP A 21 4.57 36.11 6.78
CA ASP A 21 5.96 36.60 6.68
C ASP A 21 6.81 36.32 7.94
N GLU A 22 6.17 36.05 9.08
CA GLU A 22 6.80 35.74 10.37
C GLU A 22 7.44 34.34 10.44
N THR A 23 7.13 33.43 9.51
CA THR A 23 7.71 32.07 9.46
C THR A 23 8.97 31.94 8.58
N GLY A 24 9.44 33.07 8.01
CA GLY A 24 10.55 33.11 7.06
C GLY A 24 11.81 32.40 7.58
N GLU A 25 12.10 32.51 8.88
CA GLU A 25 13.24 31.86 9.53
C GLU A 25 13.10 30.32 9.57
N LEU A 26 11.90 29.79 9.79
CA LEU A 26 11.64 28.34 9.80
C LEU A 26 11.78 27.76 8.39
N LEU A 27 11.25 28.47 7.41
CA LEU A 27 11.41 28.16 5.99
C LEU A 27 12.88 28.16 5.59
N GLU A 28 13.60 29.22 5.93
CA GLU A 28 15.00 29.38 5.62
C GLU A 28 15.85 28.26 6.24
N THR A 29 15.66 27.96 7.53
CA THR A 29 16.46 26.91 8.18
C THR A 29 16.16 25.51 7.63
N THR A 30 14.93 25.27 7.15
CA THR A 30 14.54 24.01 6.52
C THR A 30 15.13 23.90 5.12
N TYR A 31 15.00 24.96 4.32
CA TYR A 31 15.48 25.01 2.94
C TYR A 31 17.01 24.93 2.87
N GLN A 32 17.71 25.65 3.74
CA GLN A 32 19.16 25.57 3.86
C GLN A 32 19.65 24.27 4.52
N ARG A 33 18.72 23.43 5.02
CA ARG A 33 19.02 22.17 5.74
C ARG A 33 19.91 22.35 6.97
N ASN A 34 19.83 23.51 7.60
CA ASN A 34 20.58 23.85 8.81
C ASN A 34 19.86 23.41 10.10
N PHE A 35 18.52 23.27 10.03
CA PHE A 35 17.65 22.82 11.13
C PHE A 35 18.02 23.42 12.50
N ASN A 36 18.08 24.75 12.58
CA ASN A 36 18.43 25.46 13.79
C ASN A 36 17.39 25.18 14.89
N LYS A 37 17.88 24.59 15.99
CA LYS A 37 17.08 24.17 17.14
C LYS A 37 16.39 25.30 17.88
N GLU A 38 17.01 26.48 17.95
CA GLU A 38 16.41 27.65 18.60
C GLU A 38 15.22 28.15 17.78
N ILE A 39 15.40 28.26 16.46
CA ILE A 39 14.34 28.63 15.51
C ILE A 39 13.21 27.61 15.62
N ILE A 40 13.49 26.32 15.44
CA ILE A 40 12.45 25.27 15.47
C ILE A 40 11.73 25.22 16.82
N SER A 41 12.46 25.37 17.94
CA SER A 41 11.86 25.36 19.28
C SER A 41 10.88 26.52 19.50
N LYS A 42 11.14 27.69 18.91
CA LYS A 42 10.22 28.84 18.96
C LYS A 42 8.85 28.49 18.37
N TYR A 43 8.83 27.85 17.19
CA TYR A 43 7.58 27.49 16.51
C TYR A 43 6.88 26.28 17.14
N LEU A 44 7.63 25.32 17.69
CA LEU A 44 7.05 24.20 18.46
C LEU A 44 6.30 24.66 19.72
N GLN A 45 6.66 25.83 20.27
CA GLN A 45 6.03 26.42 21.45
C GLN A 45 4.98 27.48 21.09
N SER A 46 4.65 27.63 19.82
CA SER A 46 3.64 28.59 19.37
C SER A 46 2.25 28.20 19.85
N GLU A 47 1.42 29.20 20.16
CA GLU A 47 -0.02 29.01 20.39
C GLU A 47 -0.78 28.74 19.09
N ASN A 48 -0.16 29.00 17.93
CA ASN A 48 -0.74 28.75 16.62
C ASN A 48 -0.49 27.29 16.19
N PRO A 49 -1.53 26.44 16.06
CA PRO A 49 -1.34 25.04 15.69
C PRO A 49 -0.66 24.85 14.33
N GLU A 50 -0.85 25.76 13.37
CA GLU A 50 -0.23 25.66 12.05
C GLU A 50 1.29 25.88 12.11
N GLU A 51 1.78 26.73 13.02
CA GLU A 51 3.22 26.94 13.25
C GLU A 51 3.85 25.70 13.90
N VAL A 52 3.15 25.08 14.85
CA VAL A 52 3.60 23.81 15.45
C VAL A 52 3.67 22.72 14.38
N LYS A 53 2.64 22.60 13.52
CA LYS A 53 2.64 21.65 12.39
C LYS A 53 3.81 21.90 11.43
N ALA A 54 4.06 23.16 11.06
CA ALA A 54 5.17 23.53 10.19
C ALA A 54 6.53 23.14 10.81
N ALA A 55 6.70 23.35 12.12
CA ALA A 55 7.92 22.98 12.84
C ALA A 55 8.12 21.46 12.92
N LEU A 56 7.05 20.69 13.17
CA LEU A 56 7.09 19.22 13.13
C LEU A 56 7.46 18.69 11.74
N LEU A 57 6.92 19.30 10.68
CA LEU A 57 7.29 18.96 9.30
C LEU A 57 8.76 19.31 9.01
N SER A 58 9.24 20.47 9.47
CA SER A 58 10.66 20.84 9.36
C SER A 58 11.56 19.78 10.03
N ILE A 59 11.24 19.38 11.26
CA ILE A 59 11.97 18.33 11.98
C ILE A 59 12.00 17.01 11.21
N SER A 60 10.88 16.64 10.56
CA SER A 60 10.79 15.39 9.79
C SER A 60 11.83 15.31 8.66
N HIS A 61 12.32 16.44 8.15
CA HIS A 61 13.36 16.48 7.12
C HIS A 61 14.79 16.55 7.66
N SER A 62 14.95 16.67 8.98
CA SER A 62 16.26 16.93 9.59
C SER A 62 17.16 15.70 9.67
N GLU A 63 16.58 14.50 9.75
CA GLU A 63 17.29 13.26 10.10
C GLU A 63 18.04 13.36 11.46
N ASP A 64 17.80 14.40 12.26
CA ASP A 64 18.46 14.63 13.55
C ASP A 64 17.61 14.12 14.72
N THR A 65 17.94 12.91 15.17
CA THR A 65 17.24 12.25 16.29
C THR A 65 17.31 13.01 17.63
N SER A 66 18.17 14.04 17.76
CA SER A 66 18.22 14.84 18.98
C SER A 66 17.03 15.80 19.16
N PHE A 67 16.21 16.02 18.12
CA PHE A 67 14.93 16.73 18.25
C PHE A 67 13.90 16.00 19.13
N ILE A 68 14.12 14.73 19.46
CA ILE A 68 13.19 13.94 20.29
C ILE A 68 12.94 14.58 21.67
N SER A 69 13.90 15.31 22.24
CA SER A 69 13.72 16.02 23.51
C SER A 69 12.71 17.16 23.39
N MET A 70 12.68 17.85 22.25
CA MET A 70 11.73 18.92 21.93
C MET A 70 10.35 18.35 21.60
N LEU A 71 10.29 17.28 20.79
CA LEU A 71 9.03 16.62 20.44
C LEU A 71 8.26 16.10 21.65
N LYS A 72 8.97 15.70 22.72
CA LYS A 72 8.35 15.28 23.99
C LYS A 72 7.59 16.39 24.72
N GLN A 73 7.87 17.66 24.41
CA GLN A 73 7.26 18.83 25.04
C GLN A 73 6.01 19.31 24.28
N VAL A 74 5.82 18.86 23.04
CA VAL A 74 4.66 19.18 22.21
C VAL A 74 3.44 18.39 22.71
N ASP A 75 2.24 18.99 22.63
CA ASP A 75 1.01 18.27 22.95
C ASP A 75 0.82 17.10 21.99
N PHE A 76 1.08 15.90 22.50
CA PHE A 76 0.93 14.68 21.73
C PHE A 76 -0.52 14.40 21.35
N LYS A 77 -1.49 14.76 22.17
CA LYS A 77 -2.90 14.49 21.89
C LYS A 77 -3.38 15.30 20.67
N GLU A 78 -2.89 16.53 20.55
CA GLU A 78 -3.25 17.41 19.43
C GLU A 78 -2.46 17.09 18.15
N HIS A 79 -1.19 16.68 18.29
CA HIS A 79 -0.27 16.55 17.15
C HIS A 79 0.29 15.12 16.95
N ALA A 80 -0.37 14.09 17.47
CA ALA A 80 0.12 12.70 17.46
C ALA A 80 0.62 12.24 16.09
N GLU A 81 -0.19 12.46 15.04
CA GLU A 81 0.14 12.09 13.66
C GLU A 81 1.48 12.68 13.22
N LEU A 82 1.65 13.99 13.37
CA LEU A 82 2.85 14.70 12.90
C LEU A 82 4.07 14.44 13.78
N ILE A 83 3.89 14.26 15.08
CA ILE A 83 4.98 13.86 15.98
C ILE A 83 5.47 12.46 15.59
N CYS A 84 4.56 11.49 15.42
CA CYS A 84 4.91 10.14 14.99
C CYS A 84 5.51 10.13 13.58
N PHE A 85 4.98 10.94 12.66
CA PHE A 85 5.54 11.11 11.33
C PHE A 85 6.98 11.63 11.37
N ALA A 86 7.24 12.73 12.10
CA ALA A 86 8.56 13.29 12.26
C ALA A 86 9.54 12.28 12.87
N ILE A 87 9.13 11.58 13.93
CA ILE A 87 9.92 10.49 14.52
C ILE A 87 10.24 9.39 13.51
N GLY A 88 9.26 8.98 12.72
CA GLY A 88 9.43 7.98 11.67
C GLY A 88 10.42 8.39 10.57
N GLN A 89 10.57 9.69 10.31
CA GLN A 89 11.50 10.22 9.30
C GLN A 89 12.91 10.48 9.84
N MET A 90 13.07 10.79 11.13
CA MET A 90 14.39 11.07 11.73
C MET A 90 15.35 9.86 11.75
N GLY A 91 14.85 8.65 11.49
CA GLY A 91 15.64 7.43 11.47
C GLY A 91 15.77 6.73 12.83
N LYS A 92 16.58 5.67 12.86
CA LYS A 92 16.67 4.74 14.00
C LYS A 92 17.29 5.42 15.22
N SER A 93 16.54 5.44 16.33
CA SER A 93 17.04 5.91 17.62
C SER A 93 16.35 5.19 18.77
N THR A 94 17.15 4.65 19.69
CA THR A 94 16.63 4.01 20.92
C THR A 94 15.79 4.97 21.74
N VAL A 95 16.09 6.27 21.73
CA VAL A 95 15.31 7.29 22.47
C VAL A 95 13.94 7.49 21.84
N SER A 96 13.89 7.53 20.51
CA SER A 96 12.66 7.63 19.73
C SER A 96 11.77 6.40 19.92
N THR A 97 12.33 5.19 19.77
CA THR A 97 11.58 3.94 19.96
C THR A 97 11.06 3.80 21.39
N LYS A 98 11.86 4.16 22.41
CA LYS A 98 11.40 4.18 23.82
C LYS A 98 10.24 5.14 24.04
N PHE A 99 10.27 6.31 23.40
CA PHE A 99 9.17 7.27 23.48
C PHE A 99 7.87 6.71 22.87
N LEU A 100 7.97 6.08 21.69
CA LEU A 100 6.80 5.46 21.03
C LEU A 100 6.22 4.31 21.86
N TRP A 101 7.05 3.44 22.43
CA TRP A 101 6.60 2.38 23.34
C TRP A 101 5.96 2.93 24.61
N PHE A 102 6.47 4.04 25.16
CA PHE A 102 5.80 4.71 26.27
C PHE A 102 4.39 5.19 25.90
N LYS A 103 4.19 5.65 24.65
CA LYS A 103 2.88 6.08 24.15
C LYS A 103 1.90 4.94 23.87
N ILE A 104 2.35 3.69 23.79
CA ILE A 104 1.42 2.55 23.70
C ILE A 104 0.61 2.38 25.00
N TYR A 105 1.15 2.82 26.14
CA TYR A 105 0.47 2.72 27.44
C TYR A 105 -0.30 3.99 27.83
N SER A 106 -0.39 4.99 26.95
CA SER A 106 -1.12 6.22 27.26
C SER A 106 -2.62 6.08 26.99
N ALA A 107 -3.42 6.90 27.68
CA ALA A 107 -4.88 6.84 27.60
C ALA A 107 -5.44 7.14 26.19
N ASP A 108 -4.66 7.84 25.38
CA ASP A 108 -4.96 8.22 24.00
C ASP A 108 -4.38 7.25 22.95
N PHE A 109 -3.79 6.12 23.39
CA PHE A 109 -3.19 5.15 22.47
C PHE A 109 -4.21 4.64 21.46
N TYR A 110 -5.45 4.36 21.88
CA TYR A 110 -6.48 3.82 21.00
C TYR A 110 -6.74 4.70 19.78
N GLN A 111 -6.82 6.02 19.96
CA GLN A 111 -7.07 6.98 18.89
C GLN A 111 -5.84 7.21 18.01
N ASN A 112 -4.65 7.00 18.57
CA ASN A 112 -3.36 7.32 17.94
C ASN A 112 -2.55 6.10 17.52
N SER A 113 -3.08 4.88 17.70
CA SER A 113 -2.33 3.64 17.54
C SER A 113 -1.75 3.50 16.15
N LYS A 114 -2.52 3.91 15.12
CA LYS A 114 -2.13 3.87 13.72
C LYS A 114 -0.78 4.57 13.48
N PHE A 115 -0.65 5.79 13.99
CA PHE A 115 0.54 6.61 13.82
C PHE A 115 1.72 6.08 14.63
N ILE A 116 1.45 5.61 15.86
CA ILE A 116 2.48 5.05 16.74
C ILE A 116 3.07 3.78 16.14
N PHE A 117 2.25 2.84 15.70
CA PHE A 117 2.71 1.60 15.07
C PHE A 117 3.46 1.85 13.77
N GLU A 118 2.95 2.73 12.89
CA GLU A 118 3.67 3.06 11.66
C GLU A 118 5.06 3.64 11.97
N ALA A 119 5.16 4.55 12.94
CA ALA A 119 6.43 5.11 13.36
C ALA A 119 7.38 4.04 13.94
N ILE A 120 6.88 3.13 14.79
CA ILE A 120 7.67 2.00 15.31
C ILE A 120 8.17 1.13 14.16
N GLY A 121 7.33 0.81 13.17
CA GLY A 121 7.76 0.03 12.00
C GLY A 121 8.88 0.69 11.19
N LYS A 122 8.87 2.02 11.08
CA LYS A 122 9.92 2.79 10.38
C LYS A 122 11.27 2.76 11.09
N ILE A 123 11.29 2.87 12.42
CA ILE A 123 12.55 3.09 13.18
C ILE A 123 12.96 1.93 14.09
N GLY A 124 12.06 0.99 14.34
CA GLY A 124 12.24 -0.13 15.26
C GLY A 124 13.24 -1.17 14.77
N THR A 125 13.51 -2.12 15.64
CA THR A 125 14.33 -3.32 15.40
C THR A 125 13.48 -4.58 15.35
N GLU A 126 14.11 -5.72 15.03
CA GLU A 126 13.49 -7.03 15.12
C GLU A 126 12.86 -7.30 16.50
N THR A 127 13.54 -6.92 17.59
CA THR A 127 12.97 -6.99 18.95
C THR A 127 11.71 -6.13 19.15
N ASP A 128 11.54 -5.06 18.38
CA ASP A 128 10.31 -4.27 18.43
C ASP A 128 9.19 -4.93 17.62
N LEU A 129 9.52 -5.64 16.53
CA LEU A 129 8.56 -6.48 15.81
C LEU A 129 8.07 -7.63 16.70
N GLU A 130 8.99 -8.35 17.36
CA GLU A 130 8.66 -9.43 18.30
C GLU A 130 7.70 -8.96 19.40
N LYS A 131 7.89 -7.74 19.94
CA LYS A 131 6.96 -7.16 20.92
C LYS A 131 5.58 -6.86 20.35
N ILE A 132 5.50 -6.39 19.10
CA ILE A 132 4.20 -6.19 18.43
C ILE A 132 3.49 -7.53 18.24
N GLU A 133 4.24 -8.55 17.83
CA GLU A 133 3.73 -9.92 17.66
C GLU A 133 3.24 -10.52 18.97
N GLU A 134 4.02 -10.37 20.05
CA GLU A 134 3.63 -10.79 21.40
C GLU A 134 2.37 -10.06 21.86
N MET A 135 2.30 -8.75 21.64
CA MET A 135 1.13 -7.95 22.02
C MET A 135 -0.14 -8.38 21.27
N TYR A 136 -0.02 -8.74 19.98
CA TYR A 136 -1.13 -9.28 19.20
C TYR A 136 -1.55 -10.66 19.69
N SER A 137 -0.57 -11.56 19.88
CA SER A 137 -0.80 -12.96 20.25
C SER A 137 -1.38 -13.12 21.65
N ASN A 138 -1.04 -12.22 22.57
CA ASN A 138 -1.53 -12.23 23.95
C ASN A 138 -2.88 -11.52 24.14
N PHE A 139 -3.49 -11.00 23.07
CA PHE A 139 -4.78 -10.33 23.18
C PHE A 139 -5.93 -11.35 23.25
N ASP A 140 -6.59 -11.43 24.41
CA ASP A 140 -7.65 -12.40 24.71
C ASP A 140 -9.07 -11.93 24.30
N GLY A 141 -9.16 -11.24 23.16
CA GLY A 141 -10.44 -10.73 22.66
C GLY A 141 -10.76 -11.24 21.25
N PRO A 142 -12.02 -11.06 20.80
CA PRO A 142 -12.47 -11.61 19.52
C PRO A 142 -11.83 -10.92 18.30
N VAL A 143 -11.33 -9.70 18.48
CA VAL A 143 -10.63 -8.93 17.45
C VAL A 143 -9.67 -7.95 18.11
N PHE A 144 -8.42 -7.91 17.63
CA PHE A 144 -7.43 -6.99 18.15
C PHE A 144 -7.92 -5.54 17.98
N PRO A 145 -7.87 -4.70 19.04
CA PRO A 145 -8.67 -3.48 19.08
C PRO A 145 -7.97 -2.27 18.46
N TYR A 146 -6.69 -2.39 18.10
CA TYR A 146 -5.88 -1.25 17.65
C TYR A 146 -5.63 -1.25 16.14
N GLU A 147 -5.63 -0.06 15.57
CA GLU A 147 -5.31 0.24 14.18
C GLU A 147 -3.79 0.29 13.95
N GLY A 148 -3.31 -0.05 12.75
CA GLY A 148 -1.93 0.22 12.30
C GLY A 148 -0.90 -0.90 12.42
N ILE A 149 -1.24 -2.07 12.97
CA ILE A 149 -0.31 -3.22 13.01
C ILE A 149 0.16 -3.62 11.61
N SER A 150 -0.75 -3.71 10.65
CA SER A 150 -0.41 -4.02 9.25
C SER A 150 0.58 -3.01 8.67
N LEU A 151 0.44 -1.73 9.03
CA LEU A 151 1.38 -0.68 8.62
C LEU A 151 2.75 -0.88 9.26
N ALA A 152 2.84 -1.20 10.56
CA ALA A 152 4.10 -1.52 11.21
C ALA A 152 4.83 -2.68 10.53
N ILE A 153 4.13 -3.81 10.34
CA ILE A 153 4.67 -5.02 9.69
C ILE A 153 5.16 -4.68 8.29
N ARG A 154 4.40 -3.89 7.52
CA ARG A 154 4.82 -3.42 6.19
C ARG A 154 6.14 -2.66 6.23
N GLN A 155 6.27 -1.71 7.16
CA GLN A 155 7.49 -0.89 7.28
C GLN A 155 8.71 -1.73 7.69
N PHE A 156 8.53 -2.70 8.60
CA PHE A 156 9.57 -3.68 8.92
C PHE A 156 9.97 -4.51 7.68
N ALA A 157 9.00 -5.02 6.93
CA ALA A 157 9.25 -5.83 5.76
C ALA A 157 9.96 -5.06 4.63
N PHE A 158 9.68 -3.76 4.46
CA PHE A 158 10.41 -2.88 3.53
C PHE A 158 11.87 -2.67 3.92
N ARG A 159 12.20 -2.88 5.19
CA ARG A 159 13.57 -2.86 5.73
C ARG A 159 14.17 -4.26 5.86
N GLU A 160 13.55 -5.24 5.21
CA GLU A 160 13.97 -6.65 5.20
C GLU A 160 13.90 -7.36 6.57
N ILE A 161 13.17 -6.80 7.53
CA ILE A 161 12.86 -7.44 8.81
C ILE A 161 11.51 -8.15 8.64
N ARG A 162 11.53 -9.49 8.59
CA ARG A 162 10.36 -10.31 8.29
C ARG A 162 10.21 -11.43 9.31
N SER A 163 8.96 -11.84 9.55
CA SER A 163 8.63 -12.92 10.47
C SER A 163 7.38 -13.66 9.96
N ASP A 164 7.37 -14.98 10.09
CA ASP A 164 6.21 -15.81 9.76
C ASP A 164 5.03 -15.52 10.70
N VAL A 165 5.31 -15.15 11.97
CA VAL A 165 4.27 -14.73 12.93
C VAL A 165 3.61 -13.45 12.44
N SER A 166 4.40 -12.44 12.04
CA SER A 166 3.87 -11.23 11.40
C SER A 166 3.02 -11.53 10.16
N LYS A 167 3.42 -12.50 9.33
CA LYS A 167 2.61 -12.92 8.17
C LYS A 167 1.28 -13.52 8.63
N GLN A 168 1.29 -14.37 9.65
CA GLN A 168 0.08 -14.95 10.22
C GLN A 168 -0.87 -13.87 10.75
N ILE A 169 -0.35 -12.86 11.46
CA ILE A 169 -1.14 -11.71 11.94
C ILE A 169 -1.89 -11.04 10.79
N LEU A 170 -1.23 -10.82 9.64
CA LEU A 170 -1.89 -10.23 8.47
C LEU A 170 -2.97 -11.15 7.87
N ILE A 171 -2.77 -12.47 7.89
CA ILE A 171 -3.77 -13.45 7.46
C ILE A 171 -4.98 -13.41 8.39
N ASP A 172 -4.76 -13.38 9.70
CA ASP A 172 -5.81 -13.30 10.70
C ASP A 172 -6.61 -12.00 10.57
N GLU A 173 -5.94 -10.86 10.39
CA GLU A 173 -6.60 -9.57 10.13
C GLU A 173 -7.43 -9.59 8.84
N ALA A 174 -6.92 -10.19 7.77
CA ALA A 174 -7.65 -10.28 6.50
C ALA A 174 -8.89 -11.18 6.61
N THR A 175 -8.78 -12.32 7.30
CA THR A 175 -9.80 -13.38 7.33
C THR A 175 -10.83 -13.22 8.44
N ASN A 176 -10.46 -12.63 9.59
CA ASN A 176 -11.38 -12.50 10.72
C ASN A 176 -12.60 -11.62 10.34
N PRO A 177 -13.85 -12.13 10.45
CA PRO A 177 -15.05 -11.39 10.05
C PRO A 177 -15.35 -10.16 10.90
N LEU A 178 -14.77 -10.06 12.10
CA LEU A 178 -14.95 -8.93 13.01
C LEU A 178 -13.95 -7.79 12.77
N THR A 179 -12.91 -8.03 11.96
CA THR A 179 -11.94 -7.01 11.60
C THR A 179 -12.60 -5.93 10.72
N SER A 180 -12.32 -4.66 11.02
CA SER A 180 -12.84 -3.52 10.25
C SER A 180 -12.38 -3.56 8.79
N ILE A 181 -13.15 -2.95 7.89
CA ILE A 181 -12.80 -2.87 6.46
C ILE A 181 -11.44 -2.20 6.26
N GLU A 182 -11.13 -1.15 7.04
CA GLU A 182 -9.85 -0.44 6.97
C GLU A 182 -8.68 -1.37 7.32
N ARG A 183 -8.77 -2.11 8.44
CA ARG A 183 -7.73 -3.05 8.88
C ARG A 183 -7.56 -4.21 7.90
N LYS A 184 -8.66 -4.77 7.39
CA LYS A 184 -8.63 -5.77 6.31
C LYS A 184 -7.92 -5.23 5.07
N SER A 185 -8.24 -4.00 4.67
CA SER A 185 -7.64 -3.34 3.52
C SER A 185 -6.12 -3.17 3.70
N ASP A 186 -5.68 -2.68 4.86
CA ASP A 186 -4.26 -2.53 5.18
C ASP A 186 -3.53 -3.88 5.25
N ALA A 187 -4.17 -4.92 5.79
CA ALA A 187 -3.62 -6.27 5.85
C ALA A 187 -3.45 -6.87 4.45
N LEU A 188 -4.48 -6.80 3.60
CA LEU A 188 -4.43 -7.28 2.22
C LEU A 188 -3.41 -6.52 1.37
N PHE A 189 -3.35 -5.19 1.50
CA PHE A 189 -2.33 -4.40 0.83
C PHE A 189 -0.92 -4.84 1.24
N THR A 190 -0.72 -5.08 2.53
CA THR A 190 0.57 -5.52 3.07
C THR A 190 0.94 -6.90 2.54
N LEU A 191 0.04 -7.88 2.64
CA LEU A 191 0.25 -9.24 2.08
C LEU A 191 0.59 -9.21 0.59
N ALA A 192 -0.11 -8.40 -0.20
CA ALA A 192 0.16 -8.28 -1.63
C ALA A 192 1.58 -7.78 -1.94
N ARG A 193 2.20 -7.02 -1.01
CA ARG A 193 3.52 -6.40 -1.16
C ARG A 193 4.66 -7.21 -0.54
N THR A 194 4.39 -7.93 0.54
CA THR A 194 5.42 -8.63 1.34
C THR A 194 5.43 -10.13 1.10
N GLY A 195 4.34 -10.70 0.58
CA GLY A 195 4.20 -12.11 0.26
C GLY A 195 2.83 -12.62 0.69
N SER A 196 1.94 -12.83 -0.28
CA SER A 196 0.57 -13.31 -0.04
C SER A 196 0.55 -14.79 0.45
N SER A 197 -0.61 -15.30 0.84
CA SER A 197 -0.81 -16.70 1.24
C SER A 197 -2.03 -17.31 0.54
N PRO A 198 -1.97 -18.57 0.04
CA PRO A 198 -3.15 -19.27 -0.44
C PRO A 198 -4.27 -19.42 0.61
N GLU A 199 -3.94 -19.36 1.91
CA GLU A 199 -4.90 -19.47 3.02
C GLU A 199 -5.99 -18.39 2.98
N ILE A 200 -5.72 -17.22 2.38
CA ILE A 200 -6.70 -16.14 2.28
C ILE A 200 -7.60 -16.25 1.06
N ASN A 201 -7.42 -17.23 0.16
CA ASN A 201 -8.07 -17.26 -1.15
C ASN A 201 -9.60 -17.30 -1.08
N GLU A 202 -10.18 -18.03 -0.13
CA GLU A 202 -11.63 -18.03 0.06
C GLU A 202 -12.13 -16.62 0.40
N THR A 203 -11.48 -15.95 1.36
CA THR A 203 -11.78 -14.56 1.72
C THR A 203 -11.58 -13.59 0.54
N LEU A 204 -10.55 -13.76 -0.29
CA LEU A 204 -10.36 -12.92 -1.48
C LEU A 204 -11.52 -13.07 -2.46
N ILE A 205 -11.99 -14.29 -2.69
CA ILE A 205 -13.12 -14.56 -3.59
C ILE A 205 -14.41 -13.96 -3.02
N GLU A 206 -14.65 -14.09 -1.72
CA GLU A 206 -15.81 -13.48 -1.05
C GLU A 206 -15.82 -11.95 -1.18
N ILE A 207 -14.67 -11.30 -0.96
CA ILE A 207 -14.50 -9.86 -1.15
C ILE A 207 -14.83 -9.46 -2.58
N LEU A 208 -14.35 -10.22 -3.57
CA LEU A 208 -14.60 -9.95 -4.99
C LEU A 208 -16.06 -10.18 -5.40
N LYS A 209 -16.76 -11.11 -4.75
CA LYS A 209 -18.20 -11.37 -4.95
C LYS A 209 -19.09 -10.30 -4.30
N SER A 210 -18.57 -9.47 -3.40
CA SER A 210 -19.33 -8.38 -2.77
C SER A 210 -19.89 -7.41 -3.82
N LYS A 211 -21.17 -7.06 -3.68
CA LYS A 211 -21.86 -6.08 -4.55
C LYS A 211 -21.75 -4.64 -4.05
N ILE A 212 -21.00 -4.40 -2.97
CA ILE A 212 -20.85 -3.06 -2.40
C ILE A 212 -19.88 -2.25 -3.28
N VAL A 213 -20.25 -1.01 -3.61
CA VAL A 213 -19.56 -0.17 -4.63
C VAL A 213 -19.04 1.16 -4.03
N ASP A 214 -18.83 1.23 -2.72
CA ASP A 214 -18.17 2.40 -2.13
C ASP A 214 -16.64 2.36 -2.34
N LYS A 215 -15.98 3.50 -2.07
CA LYS A 215 -14.54 3.67 -2.27
C LYS A 215 -13.71 2.64 -1.49
N GLN A 216 -14.04 2.36 -0.23
CA GLN A 216 -13.27 1.44 0.61
C GLN A 216 -13.41 0.01 0.08
N ASN A 217 -14.61 -0.38 -0.37
CA ASN A 217 -14.83 -1.67 -1.00
C ASN A 217 -14.10 -1.82 -2.34
N ILE A 218 -14.00 -0.75 -3.14
CA ILE A 218 -13.19 -0.76 -4.38
C ILE A 218 -11.72 -1.01 -4.04
N GLU A 219 -11.15 -0.28 -3.07
CA GLU A 219 -9.75 -0.48 -2.63
C GLU A 219 -9.52 -1.91 -2.11
N LEU A 220 -10.46 -2.42 -1.30
CA LEU A 220 -10.40 -3.78 -0.77
C LEU A 220 -10.40 -4.83 -1.89
N LYS A 221 -11.25 -4.68 -2.91
CA LYS A 221 -11.28 -5.55 -4.10
C LYS A 221 -9.99 -5.43 -4.93
N GLN A 222 -9.43 -4.23 -5.09
CA GLN A 222 -8.13 -4.07 -5.75
C GLN A 222 -7.04 -4.84 -5.03
N TYR A 223 -6.99 -4.76 -3.69
CA TYR A 223 -6.01 -5.50 -2.89
C TYR A 223 -6.25 -7.01 -2.94
N ALA A 224 -7.50 -7.46 -3.02
CA ALA A 224 -7.80 -8.88 -3.25
C ALA A 224 -7.24 -9.38 -4.60
N LEU A 225 -7.46 -8.65 -5.70
CA LEU A 225 -6.88 -8.97 -7.02
C LEU A 225 -5.36 -8.92 -7.01
N MET A 226 -4.77 -7.94 -6.32
CA MET A 226 -3.32 -7.85 -6.17
C MET A 226 -2.74 -9.06 -5.44
N ASN A 227 -3.43 -9.60 -4.42
CA ASN A 227 -3.02 -10.81 -3.73
C ASN A 227 -3.04 -12.03 -4.66
N LEU A 228 -4.14 -12.25 -5.39
CA LEU A 228 -4.23 -13.32 -6.40
C LEU A 228 -3.09 -13.24 -7.42
N ARG A 229 -2.83 -12.03 -7.92
CA ARG A 229 -1.70 -11.75 -8.83
C ARG A 229 -0.35 -12.10 -8.20
N THR A 230 -0.10 -11.67 -6.96
CA THR A 230 1.15 -11.95 -6.24
C THR A 230 1.35 -13.45 -6.03
N GLN A 231 0.28 -14.21 -5.81
CA GLN A 231 0.31 -15.67 -5.73
C GLN A 231 0.48 -16.37 -7.09
N LYS A 232 0.38 -15.62 -8.21
CA LYS A 232 0.29 -16.18 -9.57
C LYS A 232 -0.84 -17.21 -9.70
N TYR A 233 -1.97 -16.91 -9.08
CA TYR A 233 -3.16 -17.76 -9.03
C TYR A 233 -4.41 -16.98 -9.42
N PHE A 234 -5.36 -17.64 -10.07
CA PHE A 234 -6.69 -17.10 -10.32
C PHE A 234 -7.76 -18.20 -10.23
N PRO A 235 -8.96 -17.94 -9.68
CA PRO A 235 -10.03 -18.94 -9.57
C PRO A 235 -10.50 -19.47 -10.93
N GLU A 236 -10.84 -20.77 -10.99
CA GLU A 236 -11.34 -21.44 -12.20
C GLU A 236 -12.89 -21.39 -12.35
N ASP A 237 -13.61 -20.84 -11.37
CA ASP A 237 -15.07 -20.71 -11.39
C ASP A 237 -15.52 -19.74 -12.50
N GLU A 238 -16.13 -20.28 -13.56
CA GLU A 238 -16.55 -19.52 -14.75
C GLU A 238 -17.59 -18.44 -14.45
N ASP A 239 -18.57 -18.74 -13.59
CA ASP A 239 -19.62 -17.80 -13.25
C ASP A 239 -19.03 -16.63 -12.46
N PHE A 240 -18.06 -16.91 -11.60
CA PHE A 240 -17.26 -15.89 -10.92
C PHE A 240 -16.46 -15.04 -11.92
N VAL A 241 -15.73 -15.64 -12.87
CA VAL A 241 -14.95 -14.88 -13.86
C VAL A 241 -15.84 -13.98 -14.70
N LYS A 242 -16.97 -14.50 -15.20
CA LYS A 242 -17.95 -13.73 -15.97
C LYS A 242 -18.53 -12.58 -15.15
N THR A 243 -18.83 -12.81 -13.87
CA THR A 243 -19.31 -11.75 -12.98
C THR A 243 -18.26 -10.65 -12.81
N LEU A 244 -17.00 -11.04 -12.58
CA LEU A 244 -15.90 -10.12 -12.35
C LEU A 244 -15.58 -9.27 -13.60
N LEU A 245 -15.62 -9.86 -14.79
CA LEU A 245 -15.40 -9.14 -16.05
C LEU A 245 -16.49 -8.11 -16.38
N ASN A 246 -17.68 -8.25 -15.78
CA ASN A 246 -18.76 -7.27 -15.89
C ASN A 246 -18.66 -6.11 -14.88
N GLU A 247 -17.58 -6.02 -14.09
CA GLU A 247 -17.35 -4.94 -13.12
C GLU A 247 -17.21 -3.58 -13.84
N PRO A 248 -18.13 -2.61 -13.64
CA PRO A 248 -18.06 -1.33 -14.35
C PRO A 248 -16.90 -0.43 -13.90
N ASN A 249 -16.32 -0.68 -12.72
CA ASN A 249 -15.24 0.15 -12.21
C ASN A 249 -13.93 -0.04 -12.99
N ILE A 250 -13.45 1.03 -13.63
CA ILE A 250 -12.22 1.02 -14.44
C ILE A 250 -10.98 0.59 -13.64
N LEU A 251 -10.87 1.00 -12.37
CA LEU A 251 -9.72 0.64 -11.53
C LEU A 251 -9.69 -0.86 -11.23
N LEU A 252 -10.86 -1.47 -11.04
CA LEU A 252 -10.98 -2.91 -10.88
C LEU A 252 -10.70 -3.64 -12.19
N GLN A 253 -11.23 -3.17 -13.31
CA GLN A 253 -10.95 -3.74 -14.64
C GLN A 253 -9.45 -3.77 -14.96
N ILE A 254 -8.71 -2.72 -14.60
CA ILE A 254 -7.25 -2.69 -14.73
C ILE A 254 -6.60 -3.79 -13.89
N GLU A 255 -7.00 -3.98 -12.63
CA GLU A 255 -6.42 -5.05 -11.79
C GLU A 255 -6.89 -6.45 -12.20
N ILE A 256 -8.11 -6.60 -12.73
CA ILE A 256 -8.62 -7.85 -13.31
C ILE A 256 -7.76 -8.25 -14.50
N ALA A 257 -7.50 -7.34 -15.44
CA ALA A 257 -6.62 -7.59 -16.58
C ALA A 257 -5.21 -8.05 -16.15
N LYS A 258 -4.73 -7.54 -15.00
CA LYS A 258 -3.43 -7.94 -14.46
C LYS A 258 -3.41 -9.31 -13.79
N ALA A 259 -4.51 -9.72 -13.17
CA ALA A 259 -4.61 -10.96 -12.40
C ALA A 259 -5.11 -12.14 -13.23
N LEU A 260 -6.02 -11.90 -14.19
CA LEU A 260 -6.71 -12.93 -14.98
C LEU A 260 -5.76 -13.81 -15.80
N CYS A 261 -4.58 -13.31 -16.20
CA CYS A 261 -3.58 -14.10 -16.93
C CYS A 261 -3.11 -15.33 -16.14
N TYR A 262 -3.25 -15.34 -14.82
CA TYR A 262 -2.89 -16.47 -13.96
C TYR A 262 -3.98 -17.54 -13.86
N ARG A 263 -5.07 -17.38 -14.60
CA ARG A 263 -6.07 -18.43 -14.80
C ARG A 263 -5.52 -19.46 -15.78
N LYS A 264 -5.70 -20.75 -15.48
CA LYS A 264 -5.38 -21.84 -16.41
C LYS A 264 -6.39 -21.88 -17.54
N VAL A 265 -5.93 -21.64 -18.76
CA VAL A 265 -6.72 -21.57 -19.99
C VAL A 265 -6.74 -22.94 -20.66
N LYS A 266 -7.94 -23.50 -20.84
CA LYS A 266 -8.17 -24.87 -21.35
C LYS A 266 -8.83 -24.89 -22.73
N THR A 267 -9.42 -23.78 -23.15
CA THR A 267 -10.18 -23.64 -24.38
C THR A 267 -9.87 -22.31 -25.10
N GLU A 268 -10.12 -22.25 -26.41
CA GLU A 268 -10.03 -21.00 -27.17
C GLU A 268 -11.03 -19.94 -26.67
N GLU A 269 -12.20 -20.35 -26.18
CA GLU A 269 -13.20 -19.44 -25.61
C GLU A 269 -12.64 -18.72 -24.38
N GLU A 270 -12.05 -19.46 -23.44
CA GLU A 270 -11.38 -18.91 -22.26
C GLU A 270 -10.20 -17.99 -22.65
N LEU A 271 -9.44 -18.37 -23.68
CA LEU A 271 -8.35 -17.54 -24.18
C LEU A 271 -8.88 -16.22 -24.75
N ASN A 272 -9.93 -16.29 -25.56
CA ASN A 272 -10.57 -15.13 -26.18
C ASN A 272 -11.17 -14.17 -25.15
N VAL A 273 -11.65 -14.68 -24.02
CA VAL A 273 -12.07 -13.84 -22.89
C VAL A 273 -10.92 -12.94 -22.44
N PHE A 274 -9.71 -13.47 -22.24
CA PHE A 274 -8.55 -12.65 -21.88
C PHE A 274 -8.13 -11.72 -23.03
N LEU A 275 -8.06 -12.24 -24.26
CA LEU A 275 -7.61 -11.46 -25.43
C LEU A 275 -8.53 -10.28 -25.75
N SER A 276 -9.83 -10.38 -25.43
CA SER A 276 -10.77 -9.26 -25.58
C SER A 276 -10.40 -8.03 -24.74
N LEU A 277 -9.64 -8.21 -23.64
CA LEU A 277 -9.16 -7.11 -22.81
C LEU A 277 -8.06 -6.30 -23.49
N ILE A 278 -7.33 -6.89 -24.45
CA ILE A 278 -6.31 -6.19 -25.25
C ILE A 278 -6.99 -5.19 -26.20
N ASP A 279 -8.17 -5.55 -26.71
CA ASP A 279 -8.98 -4.73 -27.61
C ASP A 279 -9.91 -3.74 -26.87
N TYR A 280 -9.76 -3.64 -25.55
CA TYR A 280 -10.65 -2.80 -24.76
C TYR A 280 -10.42 -1.31 -25.06
N ASN A 281 -11.50 -0.56 -25.25
CA ASN A 281 -11.44 0.87 -25.61
C ASN A 281 -10.67 1.74 -24.61
N ASN A 282 -10.59 1.32 -23.34
CA ASN A 282 -9.79 2.02 -22.34
C ASN A 282 -8.31 1.65 -22.49
N PRO A 283 -7.41 2.61 -22.79
CA PRO A 283 -6.01 2.31 -23.06
C PRO A 283 -5.27 1.74 -21.85
N ASN A 284 -5.69 2.05 -20.61
CA ASN A 284 -5.05 1.50 -19.41
C ASN A 284 -5.40 0.02 -19.19
N ILE A 285 -6.61 -0.39 -19.54
CA ILE A 285 -7.05 -1.80 -19.48
C ILE A 285 -6.30 -2.58 -20.57
N SER A 286 -6.37 -2.08 -21.81
CA SER A 286 -5.68 -2.64 -22.98
C SER A 286 -4.17 -2.82 -22.74
N ASN A 287 -3.48 -1.77 -22.26
CA ASN A 287 -2.06 -1.83 -21.93
C ASN A 287 -1.76 -2.82 -20.79
N SER A 288 -2.61 -2.86 -19.77
CA SER A 288 -2.43 -3.81 -18.65
C SER A 288 -2.58 -5.26 -19.09
N ALA A 289 -3.57 -5.55 -19.94
CA ALA A 289 -3.78 -6.87 -20.52
C ALA A 289 -2.60 -7.30 -21.41
N ALA A 290 -2.15 -6.41 -22.31
CA ALA A 290 -1.00 -6.66 -23.18
C ALA A 290 0.28 -6.94 -22.38
N ASN A 291 0.56 -6.16 -21.34
CA ASN A 291 1.71 -6.38 -20.45
C ASN A 291 1.57 -7.66 -19.61
N SER A 292 0.36 -8.03 -19.18
CA SER A 292 0.15 -9.25 -18.39
C SER A 292 0.16 -10.55 -19.20
N LEU A 293 -0.09 -10.46 -20.51
CA LEU A 293 -0.14 -11.61 -21.42
C LEU A 293 1.09 -12.53 -21.32
N ARG A 294 2.29 -11.98 -21.10
CA ARG A 294 3.52 -12.78 -20.89
C ARG A 294 3.46 -13.82 -19.77
N ASN A 295 2.47 -13.72 -18.87
CA ASN A 295 2.28 -14.64 -17.75
C ASN A 295 1.10 -15.60 -17.96
N ILE A 296 0.47 -15.61 -19.15
CA ILE A 296 -0.70 -16.43 -19.42
C ILE A 296 -0.40 -17.92 -19.20
N GLN A 297 -1.31 -18.64 -18.56
CA GLN A 297 -1.15 -20.06 -18.27
C GLN A 297 -2.00 -20.89 -19.25
N ILE A 298 -1.36 -21.46 -20.28
CA ILE A 298 -2.04 -22.27 -21.30
C ILE A 298 -1.78 -23.77 -21.02
N GLU A 299 -2.85 -24.57 -20.92
CA GLU A 299 -2.72 -26.02 -20.65
C GLU A 299 -2.46 -26.87 -21.91
N LYS A 300 -2.91 -26.42 -23.08
CA LYS A 300 -2.83 -27.18 -24.34
C LYS A 300 -1.96 -26.47 -25.37
N GLU A 301 -1.04 -27.22 -25.98
CA GLU A 301 -0.10 -26.69 -26.97
C GLU A 301 -0.79 -26.09 -28.22
N GLU A 302 -1.93 -26.65 -28.64
CA GLU A 302 -2.74 -26.11 -29.75
C GLU A 302 -3.17 -24.65 -29.54
N LEU A 303 -3.40 -24.25 -28.28
CA LEU A 303 -3.76 -22.88 -27.93
C LEU A 303 -2.58 -21.90 -28.03
N ASN A 304 -1.33 -22.39 -27.94
CA ASN A 304 -0.16 -21.56 -28.18
C ASN A 304 -0.06 -21.17 -29.67
N THR A 305 -0.29 -22.12 -30.58
CA THR A 305 -0.33 -21.85 -32.03
C THR A 305 -1.44 -20.85 -32.38
N TYR A 306 -2.61 -21.01 -31.75
CA TYR A 306 -3.71 -20.06 -31.88
C TYR A 306 -3.31 -18.66 -31.38
N LEU A 307 -2.72 -18.58 -30.18
CA LEU A 307 -2.27 -17.32 -29.58
C LEU A 307 -1.24 -16.63 -30.47
N GLU A 308 -0.22 -17.34 -30.95
CA GLU A 308 0.81 -16.78 -31.83
C GLU A 308 0.19 -16.17 -33.09
N SER A 309 -0.71 -16.91 -33.73
CA SER A 309 -1.43 -16.44 -34.93
C SER A 309 -2.25 -15.18 -34.65
N TYR A 310 -2.94 -15.14 -33.51
CA TYR A 310 -3.71 -13.97 -33.07
C TYR A 310 -2.80 -12.75 -32.87
N LEU A 311 -1.67 -12.91 -32.17
CA LEU A 311 -0.74 -11.82 -31.87
C LEU A 311 -0.07 -11.26 -33.12
N LEU A 312 0.35 -12.11 -34.05
CA LEU A 312 0.87 -11.68 -35.35
C LEU A 312 -0.16 -10.88 -36.15
N GLY A 313 -1.43 -11.28 -36.08
CA GLY A 313 -2.54 -10.50 -36.66
C GLY A 313 -2.70 -9.12 -35.99
N LYS A 314 -2.60 -9.07 -34.65
CA LYS A 314 -2.78 -7.84 -33.88
C LYS A 314 -1.63 -6.84 -33.98
N ILE A 315 -0.40 -7.30 -34.13
CA ILE A 315 0.77 -6.42 -34.33
C ILE A 315 0.60 -5.57 -35.60
N ASN A 316 -0.16 -6.05 -36.58
CA ASN A 316 -0.46 -5.33 -37.82
C ASN A 316 -1.74 -4.46 -37.74
N SER A 317 -2.37 -4.34 -36.56
CA SER A 317 -3.61 -3.60 -36.36
C SER A 317 -3.38 -2.22 -35.71
N ASP A 318 -4.40 -1.36 -35.74
CA ASP A 318 -4.37 -0.01 -35.17
C ASP A 318 -4.56 -0.03 -33.64
N LEU A 319 -3.55 -0.52 -32.92
CA LEU A 319 -3.51 -0.49 -31.45
C LEU A 319 -2.87 0.80 -30.94
N PRO A 320 -3.27 1.31 -29.75
CA PRO A 320 -2.56 2.40 -29.11
C PRO A 320 -1.05 2.09 -28.98
N PRO A 321 -0.13 3.05 -29.24
CA PRO A 321 1.31 2.78 -29.28
C PRO A 321 1.87 2.11 -28.01
N HIS A 322 1.35 2.48 -26.83
CA HIS A 322 1.77 1.86 -25.57
C HIS A 322 1.34 0.40 -25.47
N THR A 323 0.08 0.09 -25.81
CA THR A 323 -0.41 -1.29 -25.88
C THR A 323 0.40 -2.11 -26.86
N LEU A 324 0.66 -1.58 -28.06
CA LEU A 324 1.45 -2.27 -29.08
C LEU A 324 2.86 -2.58 -28.58
N GLY A 325 3.51 -1.62 -27.92
CA GLY A 325 4.83 -1.80 -27.31
C GLY A 325 4.85 -2.94 -26.29
N GLU A 326 3.90 -2.96 -25.35
CA GLU A 326 3.79 -4.05 -24.36
C GLU A 326 3.43 -5.39 -25.00
N LEU A 327 2.60 -5.39 -26.05
CA LEU A 327 2.22 -6.60 -26.78
C LEU A 327 3.43 -7.23 -27.49
N LEU A 328 4.28 -6.41 -28.12
CA LEU A 328 5.52 -6.87 -28.76
C LEU A 328 6.47 -7.50 -27.73
N VAL A 329 6.63 -6.86 -26.56
CA VAL A 329 7.46 -7.40 -25.47
C VAL A 329 6.90 -8.73 -24.97
N SER A 330 5.59 -8.81 -24.72
CA SER A 330 4.94 -10.04 -24.27
C SER A 330 5.05 -11.16 -25.32
N THR A 331 4.90 -10.83 -26.61
CA THR A 331 5.02 -11.81 -27.71
C THR A 331 6.43 -12.39 -27.77
N ALA A 332 7.47 -11.54 -27.69
CA ALA A 332 8.86 -12.00 -27.70
C ALA A 332 9.23 -12.86 -26.49
N ILE A 333 8.55 -12.69 -25.35
CA ILE A 333 8.76 -13.54 -24.16
C ILE A 333 8.07 -14.91 -24.33
N LEU A 334 6.88 -14.94 -24.91
CA LEU A 334 6.10 -16.17 -25.10
C LEU A 334 6.64 -17.04 -26.24
N PHE A 335 7.16 -16.40 -27.29
CA PHE A 335 7.63 -17.03 -28.53
C PHE A 335 9.05 -16.52 -28.86
N PRO A 336 10.09 -17.01 -28.14
CA PRO A 336 11.45 -16.49 -28.24
C PRO A 336 12.21 -16.88 -29.52
#